data_AF-J7LA44-F1
#
_entry.id   AF-J7LA44-F1
#
_cell.length_a   1.000
_cell.length_b   1.000
_cell.length_c   1.000
_cell.angle_alpha   90.00
_cell.angle_beta   90.00
_cell.angle_gamma   90.00
#
_symmetry.space_group_name_H-M   'P 1'
#
loop_
_entity.id
_entity.type
_entity.pdbx_description
1 polymer ?
#
loop_
_entity_poly.entity_id
_entity_poly.type
_entity_poly.pdbx_seq_one_letter_code
_entity_poly.pdbx_strand_id
1 'polypeptide(L)'
;MLKVAKRLLDTGISLQQIRTAVDHLRGRPAGELARITLMSDGVSVYECTSPEEVVDLMQCGQGMFGLALANVARELEEALGVVPAEDRSELPASAPQPVDELARRRRERRTG
;
A
#
# COMPACT_ATOMS: atom_id res chain seq x y z
N MET A 1 0.30 0.05 -0.15
CA MET A 1 0.21 -1.20 -0.93
C MET A 1 0.98 -2.37 -0.32
N LEU A 2 2.20 -2.20 0.21
CA LEU A 2 2.98 -3.30 0.80
C LEU A 2 2.23 -4.07 1.92
N LYS A 3 1.52 -3.36 2.80
CA LYS A 3 0.75 -3.98 3.90
C LYS A 3 -0.40 -4.87 3.40
N VAL A 4 -1.06 -4.46 2.30
CA VAL A 4 -2.10 -5.26 1.62
C VAL A 4 -1.46 -6.52 1.03
N ALA A 5 -0.36 -6.37 0.28
CA ALA A 5 0.35 -7.50 -0.31
C ALA A 5 0.80 -8.53 0.74
N LYS A 6 1.31 -8.05 1.88
CA LYS A 6 1.73 -8.91 3.00
C LYS A 6 0.54 -9.69 3.59
N ARG A 7 -0.58 -9.02 3.87
CA ARG A 7 -1.77 -9.68 4.44
C ARG A 7 -2.36 -10.74 3.51
N LEU A 8 -2.35 -10.50 2.20
CA LEU A 8 -2.77 -11.51 1.21
C LEU A 8 -1.76 -12.68 1.13
N LEU A 9 -0.47 -12.41 1.29
CA LEU A 9 0.56 -13.47 1.30
C LEU A 9 0.44 -14.36 2.55
N ASP A 10 0.17 -13.76 3.71
CA ASP A 10 -0.03 -14.49 4.98
C ASP A 10 -1.17 -15.51 4.91
N THR A 11 -2.12 -15.31 3.98
CA THR A 11 -3.32 -16.14 3.84
C THR A 11 -3.16 -17.19 2.74
N GLY A 12 -1.96 -17.33 2.18
CA GLY A 12 -1.64 -18.34 1.18
C GLY A 12 -2.06 -18.00 -0.25
N ILE A 13 -2.40 -16.73 -0.52
CA ILE A 13 -2.71 -16.28 -1.89
C ILE A 13 -1.40 -16.19 -2.69
N SER A 14 -1.42 -16.62 -3.95
CA SER A 14 -0.19 -16.62 -4.77
C SER A 14 0.30 -15.20 -5.06
N LEU A 15 1.63 -15.02 -5.12
CA LEU A 15 2.24 -13.71 -5.37
C LEU A 15 1.78 -13.11 -6.73
N GLN A 16 1.47 -13.95 -7.71
CA GLN A 16 0.96 -13.50 -9.01
C GLN A 16 -0.42 -12.85 -8.88
N GLN A 17 -1.36 -13.46 -8.16
CA GLN A 17 -2.69 -12.87 -7.91
C GLN A 17 -2.58 -11.62 -7.05
N ILE A 18 -1.71 -11.65 -6.03
CA ILE A 18 -1.45 -10.48 -5.18
C ILE A 18 -0.99 -9.30 -6.03
N ARG A 19 -0.06 -9.53 -6.96
CA ARG A 19 0.42 -8.48 -7.87
C ARG A 19 -0.72 -7.89 -8.70
N THR A 20 -1.55 -8.75 -9.32
CA THR A 20 -2.70 -8.30 -10.11
C THR A 20 -3.68 -7.49 -9.26
N ALA A 21 -4.03 -7.97 -8.07
CA ALA A 21 -4.95 -7.26 -7.17
C ALA A 21 -4.36 -5.93 -6.69
N VAL A 22 -3.09 -5.90 -6.30
CA VAL A 22 -2.40 -4.67 -5.86
C VAL A 22 -2.27 -3.66 -7.00
N ASP A 23 -2.00 -4.12 -8.23
CA ASP A 23 -1.95 -3.25 -9.40
C ASP A 23 -3.35 -2.66 -9.69
N HIS A 24 -4.43 -3.43 -9.50
CA HIS A 24 -5.82 -2.95 -9.65
C HIS A 24 -6.22 -1.87 -8.62
N LEU A 25 -5.65 -1.94 -7.42
CA LEU A 25 -5.89 -0.98 -6.34
C LEU A 25 -4.93 0.23 -6.38
N ARG A 26 -3.87 0.16 -7.19
CA ARG A 26 -2.86 1.21 -7.23
C ARG A 26 -3.45 2.49 -7.84
N GLY A 27 -3.10 3.62 -7.25
CA GLY A 27 -3.51 4.94 -7.74
C GLY A 27 -4.86 5.44 -7.21
N ARG A 28 -5.62 4.59 -6.48
CA ARG A 28 -6.86 5.01 -5.83
C ARG A 28 -6.58 5.77 -4.51
N PRO A 29 -7.39 6.79 -4.17
CA PRO A 29 -7.25 7.51 -2.91
C PRO A 29 -7.62 6.64 -1.70
N ALA A 30 -7.03 6.93 -0.54
CA ALA A 30 -7.24 6.15 0.69
C ALA A 30 -8.72 6.02 1.09
N GLY A 31 -9.50 7.09 0.96
CA GLY A 31 -10.93 7.09 1.26
C GLY A 31 -11.77 6.19 0.35
N GLU A 32 -11.33 5.96 -0.90
CA GLU A 32 -12.00 5.01 -1.80
C GLU A 32 -11.60 3.56 -1.46
N LEU A 33 -10.31 3.34 -1.19
CA LEU A 33 -9.81 2.04 -0.71
C LEU A 33 -10.52 1.61 0.58
N ALA A 34 -10.88 2.55 1.46
CA ALA A 34 -11.58 2.22 2.69
C ALA A 34 -12.98 1.61 2.51
N ARG A 35 -13.57 1.70 1.31
CA ARG A 35 -14.87 1.07 1.01
C ARG A 35 -14.74 -0.34 0.43
N ILE A 36 -13.53 -0.78 0.14
CA ILE A 36 -13.26 -2.04 -0.54
C ILE A 36 -13.00 -3.15 0.47
N THR A 37 -13.59 -4.32 0.21
CA THR A 37 -13.23 -5.59 0.82
C THR A 37 -12.74 -6.52 -0.27
N LEU A 38 -11.49 -6.97 -0.18
CA LEU A 38 -10.99 -8.01 -1.09
C LEU A 38 -11.44 -9.38 -0.61
N MET A 39 -11.98 -10.19 -1.50
CA MET A 39 -12.41 -11.56 -1.23
C MET A 39 -11.57 -12.54 -2.06
N SER A 40 -11.12 -13.65 -1.49
CA SER A 40 -10.29 -14.63 -2.21
C SER A 40 -10.60 -16.07 -1.82
N ASP A 41 -10.66 -16.97 -2.81
CA ASP A 41 -10.73 -18.43 -2.63
C ASP A 41 -9.33 -19.10 -2.74
N GLY A 42 -8.26 -18.30 -2.85
CA GLY A 42 -6.89 -18.76 -3.12
C GLY A 42 -6.55 -18.91 -4.60
N VAL A 43 -7.55 -18.91 -5.49
CA VAL A 43 -7.40 -19.03 -6.95
C VAL A 43 -7.77 -17.72 -7.66
N SER A 44 -8.67 -16.94 -7.10
CA SER A 44 -9.18 -15.68 -7.63
C SER A 44 -9.32 -14.65 -6.52
N VAL A 45 -9.15 -13.38 -6.87
CA VAL A 45 -9.35 -12.26 -5.95
C VAL A 45 -10.43 -11.36 -6.53
N TYR A 46 -11.44 -11.06 -5.71
CA TYR A 46 -12.59 -10.25 -6.05
C TYR A 46 -12.57 -8.96 -5.22
N GLU A 47 -13.02 -7.87 -5.82
CA GLU A 47 -13.24 -6.60 -5.14
C GLU A 47 -14.73 -6.50 -4.81
N CYS A 48 -15.06 -6.38 -3.52
CA CYS A 48 -16.41 -6.10 -3.05
C CYS A 48 -16.47 -4.67 -2.53
N THR A 49 -17.51 -3.93 -2.90
CA THR A 49 -17.77 -2.57 -2.40
C THR A 49 -19.02 -2.49 -1.52
N SER A 50 -19.79 -3.59 -1.47
CA SER A 50 -21.03 -3.70 -0.71
C SER A 50 -21.09 -5.01 0.09
N PRO A 51 -21.80 -5.06 1.23
CA PRO A 51 -22.01 -6.29 1.98
C PRO A 51 -22.76 -7.36 1.18
N GLU A 52 -23.65 -6.97 0.28
CA GLU A 52 -24.43 -7.87 -0.56
C GLU A 52 -23.52 -8.67 -1.51
N GLU A 53 -22.55 -8.00 -2.16
CA GLU A 53 -21.54 -8.66 -3.00
C GLU A 53 -20.71 -9.69 -2.22
N VAL A 54 -20.41 -9.40 -0.95
CA VAL A 54 -19.69 -10.35 -0.08
C VAL A 54 -20.54 -11.58 0.18
N VAL A 55 -21.82 -11.39 0.50
CA VAL A 55 -22.76 -12.48 0.77
C VAL A 55 -22.97 -13.33 -0.48
N ASP A 56 -23.12 -12.71 -1.65
CA ASP A 56 -23.28 -13.43 -2.92
C ASP A 56 -22.07 -14.30 -3.26
N LEU A 57 -20.85 -13.82 -3.01
CA LEU A 57 -19.63 -14.62 -3.18
C LEU A 57 -19.52 -15.80 -2.20
N MET A 58 -20.02 -15.65 -0.97
CA MET A 58 -19.95 -16.69 0.05
C MET A 58 -21.01 -17.80 -0.13
N GLN A 59 -22.11 -17.52 -0.84
CA GLN A 59 -23.21 -18.47 -1.01
C GLN A 59 -22.84 -19.74 -1.78
N CYS A 60 -21.72 -19.76 -2.49
CA CYS A 60 -21.24 -20.96 -3.20
C CYS A 60 -20.75 -22.09 -2.28
N GLY A 61 -20.77 -21.92 -0.95
CA GLY A 61 -20.37 -22.96 0.02
C GLY A 61 -18.86 -23.20 0.10
N GLN A 62 -18.05 -22.43 -0.63
CA GLN A 62 -16.60 -22.40 -0.50
C GLN A 62 -16.18 -21.36 0.55
N GLY A 63 -15.21 -21.72 1.39
CA GLY A 63 -14.61 -20.80 2.35
C GLY A 63 -13.80 -19.72 1.63
N MET A 64 -14.10 -18.45 1.91
CA MET A 64 -13.43 -17.29 1.32
C MET A 64 -12.64 -16.54 2.38
N PHE A 65 -11.46 -16.05 2.00
CA PHE A 65 -10.69 -15.11 2.80
C PHE A 65 -11.08 -13.66 2.45
N GLY A 66 -11.50 -12.89 3.44
CA GLY A 66 -11.85 -11.47 3.31
C GLY A 66 -10.81 -10.54 3.92
N LEU A 67 -10.42 -9.49 3.20
CA LEU A 67 -9.57 -8.40 3.68
C LEU A 67 -10.26 -7.06 3.48
N ALA A 68 -10.85 -6.53 4.55
CA ALA A 68 -11.38 -5.18 4.58
C ALA A 68 -10.25 -4.15 4.52
N LEU A 69 -10.20 -3.35 3.45
CA LEU A 69 -9.14 -2.36 3.25
C LEU A 69 -9.33 -1.12 4.12
N ALA A 70 -10.53 -0.87 4.66
CA ALA A 70 -10.81 0.17 5.66
C ALA A 70 -9.80 0.16 6.82
N ASN A 71 -9.61 -1.01 7.43
CA ASN A 71 -8.73 -1.17 8.58
C ASN A 71 -7.26 -1.03 8.17
N VAL A 72 -6.89 -1.56 7.00
CA VAL A 72 -5.51 -1.47 6.51
C VAL A 72 -5.13 -0.02 6.19
N ALA A 73 -6.05 0.75 5.63
CA ALA A 73 -5.85 2.18 5.33
C ALA A 73 -5.69 2.98 6.62
N ARG A 74 -6.60 2.80 7.59
CA ARG A 74 -6.52 3.49 8.90
C ARG A 74 -5.23 3.16 9.66
N GLU A 75 -4.88 1.88 9.76
CA GLU A 75 -3.64 1.46 10.42
C GLU A 75 -2.39 2.00 9.72
N LEU A 76 -2.44 2.25 8.40
CA LEU A 76 -1.33 2.84 7.65
C LEU A 76 -1.23 4.33 7.92
N GLU A 77 -2.35 5.04 7.95
CA GLU A 77 -2.40 6.46 8.31
C GLU A 77 -1.92 6.68 9.75
N GLU A 78 -2.35 5.83 10.69
CA GLU A 78 -1.85 5.83 12.06
C GLU A 78 -0.34 5.61 12.08
N ALA A 79 0.18 4.57 11.42
CA ALA A 79 1.62 4.27 11.41
C ALA A 79 2.49 5.36 10.76
N LEU A 80 1.98 6.06 9.74
CA LEU A 80 2.68 7.18 9.10
C LEU A 80 2.60 8.46 9.93
N GLY A 81 1.49 8.68 10.65
CA GLY A 81 1.29 9.82 11.52
C GLY A 81 2.20 9.84 12.77
N VAL A 82 2.83 8.71 13.12
CA VAL A 82 3.77 8.63 14.26
C VAL A 82 5.18 9.11 13.89
N VAL A 83 5.50 9.38 12.63
CA VAL A 83 6.83 9.87 12.25
C VAL A 83 6.92 11.35 12.60
N PRO A 84 7.67 11.76 13.64
CA PRO A 84 7.90 13.18 13.88
C PRO A 84 8.58 13.72 12.63
N ALA A 85 8.04 14.80 12.06
CA ALA A 85 8.80 15.53 11.05
C ALA A 85 10.12 15.94 11.71
N GLU A 86 11.25 15.58 11.12
CA GLU A 86 12.53 16.10 11.61
C GLU A 86 12.48 17.61 11.51
N ASP A 87 12.45 18.26 12.67
CA ASP A 87 12.36 19.70 12.74
C ASP A 87 13.71 20.27 12.30
N ARG A 88 13.74 20.77 11.06
CA ARG A 88 14.94 21.38 10.48
C ARG A 88 15.38 22.62 11.26
N SER A 89 14.54 23.16 12.15
CA SER A 89 14.86 24.32 12.99
C SER A 89 15.92 24.03 14.06
N GLU A 90 16.12 22.76 14.45
CA GLU A 90 17.15 22.37 15.44
C GLU A 90 18.54 22.16 14.82
N LEU A 91 18.64 22.12 13.48
CA LEU A 91 19.95 22.13 12.82
C LEU A 91 20.55 23.54 12.90
N PRO A 92 21.77 23.70 13.46
CA PRO A 92 22.43 24.99 13.47
C PRO A 92 22.51 25.51 12.03
N ALA A 93 22.07 26.75 11.80
CA ALA A 93 22.02 27.40 10.48
C ALA A 93 23.39 27.47 9.75
N SER A 94 24.47 27.04 10.42
CA SER A 94 25.85 26.98 9.94
C SER A 94 26.38 25.56 9.73
N ALA A 95 25.55 24.51 9.77
CA ALA A 95 25.99 23.19 9.32
C ALA A 95 26.26 23.27 7.80
N PRO A 96 27.46 22.90 7.31
CA PRO A 96 27.73 22.87 5.89
C PRO A 96 26.69 21.99 5.21
N GLN A 97 25.95 22.55 4.25
CA GLN A 97 24.99 21.77 3.49
C GLN A 97 25.71 20.54 2.91
N PRO A 98 25.24 19.31 3.16
CA PRO A 98 25.85 18.13 2.58
C PRO A 98 25.80 18.29 1.06
N VAL A 99 26.97 18.49 0.46
CA VAL A 99 27.09 18.60 -0.99
C VAL A 99 26.69 17.26 -1.60
N ASP A 100 25.67 17.29 -2.46
CA ASP A 100 25.24 16.12 -3.22
C ASP A 100 26.31 15.79 -4.29
N GLU A 101 27.28 14.97 -3.87
CA GLU A 101 28.39 14.48 -4.68
C GLU A 101 27.88 13.73 -5.94
N LEU A 102 26.73 13.05 -5.87
CA LEU A 102 26.16 12.34 -7.00
C LEU A 102 25.58 13.31 -8.04
N ALA A 103 24.87 14.35 -7.59
CA ALA A 103 24.40 15.41 -8.47
C ALA A 103 25.56 16.19 -9.11
N ARG A 104 26.65 16.40 -8.37
CA ARG A 104 27.89 17.01 -8.91
C ARG A 104 28.48 16.17 -10.05
N ARG A 105 28.68 14.87 -9.82
CA ARG A 105 29.17 13.94 -10.85
C ARG A 105 28.26 13.85 -12.07
N ARG A 106 26.94 13.96 -11.90
CA ARG A 106 25.98 13.98 -13.01
C ARG A 106 26.09 15.25 -13.86
N ARG A 107 26.34 16.41 -13.23
CA ARG A 107 26.58 17.67 -13.96
C ARG A 107 27.89 17.58 -14.75
N GLU A 108 28.97 17.11 -14.12
CA GLU A 108 30.28 16.93 -14.75
C GLU A 108 30.22 15.98 -15.97
N ARG A 109 29.35 14.96 -15.95
CA ARG A 109 29.14 14.05 -17.10
C ARG A 109 28.20 14.60 -18.18
N ARG A 110 27.36 15.59 -17.87
CA ARG A 110 26.38 16.16 -18.84
C ARG A 110 26.95 17.31 -19.65
N THR A 111 28.06 17.91 -19.23
CA THR A 111 28.77 18.98 -19.93
C THR A 111 29.96 18.47 -20.76
N GLY A 112 29.92 17.21 -21.22
CA GLY A 112 30.88 16.62 -22.14
C GLY A 112 30.25 16.35 -23.49
#